data_AF-A0A9W8ML05-F1
#
_entry.id   AF-A0A9W8ML05-F1
#
_cell.length_a   1.000
_cell.length_b   1.000
_cell.length_c   1.000
_cell.angle_alpha   90.00
_cell.angle_beta   90.00
_cell.angle_gamma   90.00
#
_symmetry.space_group_name_H-M   'P 1'
#
loop_
_entity.id
_entity.type
_entity.pdbx_description
1 polymer ?
#
loop_
_entity_poly.entity_id
_entity_poly.type
_entity_poly.pdbx_seq_one_letter_code
_entity_poly.pdbx_strand_id
1 'polypeptide(L)'
;MFQLPQGSEAEGTSEENPILLPGCSNAEFESLMMLLTTSTTLTPLELSKEEWIAILKLATMWDILNKLEKFKLGRMYKVESWFTDGCGLLIDDFQDTSLEDIAAALGWETAAKIASAAWKQSLPKDGIILVPSNCWLCRECHGGLQQAYNASNQIYCVGCGRYTSLEPGVKVEIALLDFSKLADSELIYASRRGASPEALEAVKAAFGEELKEMY
;
A
#
# COMPACT_ATOMS: atom_id res chain seq x y z
N MET A 1 -16.28 -1.83 -3.04
CA MET A 1 -17.32 -2.87 -3.18
C MET A 1 -16.96 -3.69 -4.42
N PHE A 2 -16.71 -4.99 -4.28
CA PHE A 2 -16.42 -5.86 -5.43
C PHE A 2 -17.66 -5.92 -6.33
N GLN A 3 -17.56 -5.44 -7.57
CA GLN A 3 -18.61 -5.65 -8.57
C GLN A 3 -18.49 -7.08 -9.06
N LEU A 4 -19.35 -7.95 -8.54
CA LEU A 4 -19.56 -9.26 -9.13
C LEU A 4 -20.11 -9.06 -10.55
N PRO A 5 -19.67 -9.87 -11.55
CA PRO A 5 -20.23 -9.81 -12.89
C PRO A 5 -21.75 -9.98 -12.80
N GLN A 6 -22.49 -8.93 -13.20
CA GLN A 6 -23.95 -8.93 -13.18
C GLN A 6 -24.46 -9.18 -14.59
N GLY A 7 -25.14 -10.31 -14.78
CA GLY A 7 -25.73 -10.70 -16.06
C GLY A 7 -26.31 -12.11 -16.00
N SER A 8 -27.27 -12.41 -16.88
CA SER A 8 -27.87 -13.75 -17.01
C SER A 8 -26.89 -14.82 -17.49
N GLU A 9 -25.73 -14.42 -18.01
CA GLU A 9 -24.62 -15.30 -18.43
C GLU A 9 -23.38 -15.17 -17.54
N ALA A 10 -23.51 -14.56 -16.34
CA ALA A 10 -22.38 -14.47 -15.41
C ALA A 10 -21.93 -15.88 -14.96
N GLU A 11 -20.61 -16.09 -14.84
CA GLU A 11 -20.05 -17.34 -14.32
C GLU A 11 -20.58 -17.66 -12.92
N GLY A 12 -20.78 -18.96 -12.64
CA GLY A 12 -21.30 -19.44 -11.35
C GLY A 12 -22.82 -19.41 -11.20
N THR A 13 -23.55 -19.27 -12.29
CA THR A 13 -25.03 -19.19 -12.29
C THR A 13 -25.73 -20.54 -12.44
N SER A 14 -25.07 -21.56 -12.99
CA SER A 14 -25.57 -22.94 -13.07
C SER A 14 -24.43 -23.96 -13.14
N GLU A 15 -24.75 -25.26 -13.13
CA GLU A 15 -23.76 -26.33 -13.33
C GLU A 15 -23.15 -26.30 -14.74
N GLU A 16 -23.91 -25.83 -15.74
CA GLU A 16 -23.47 -25.66 -17.12
C GLU A 16 -22.61 -24.39 -17.32
N ASN A 17 -22.64 -23.46 -16.36
CA ASN A 17 -21.83 -22.25 -16.36
C ASN A 17 -21.17 -22.02 -14.98
N PRO A 18 -20.24 -22.91 -14.56
CA PRO A 18 -19.63 -22.83 -13.23
C PRO A 18 -18.60 -21.70 -13.16
N ILE A 19 -18.15 -21.38 -11.94
CA ILE A 19 -16.99 -20.51 -11.75
C ILE A 19 -15.75 -21.29 -12.16
N LEU A 20 -15.04 -20.82 -13.18
CA LEU A 20 -13.81 -21.45 -13.64
C LEU A 20 -12.61 -20.83 -12.90
N LEU A 21 -11.85 -21.67 -12.19
CA LEU A 21 -10.65 -21.26 -11.45
C LEU A 21 -9.38 -21.64 -12.23
N PRO A 22 -8.83 -20.74 -13.05
CA PRO A 22 -7.62 -21.06 -13.82
C PRO A 22 -6.40 -21.22 -12.90
N GLY A 23 -5.48 -22.13 -13.27
CA GLY A 23 -4.20 -22.32 -12.58
C GLY A 23 -4.23 -23.27 -11.37
N CYS A 24 -5.40 -23.85 -11.07
CA CYS A 24 -5.62 -24.77 -9.95
C CYS A 24 -6.20 -26.10 -10.46
N SER A 25 -5.70 -27.23 -9.96
CA SER A 25 -6.33 -28.54 -10.15
C SER A 25 -7.35 -28.84 -9.05
N ASN A 26 -8.28 -29.75 -9.33
CA ASN A 26 -9.30 -30.14 -8.34
C ASN A 26 -8.69 -30.62 -7.03
N ALA A 27 -7.62 -31.42 -7.08
CA ALA A 27 -6.94 -31.92 -5.89
C ALA A 27 -6.29 -30.78 -5.08
N GLU A 28 -5.63 -29.83 -5.75
CA GLU A 28 -5.05 -28.66 -5.06
C GLU A 28 -6.13 -27.81 -4.38
N PHE A 29 -7.27 -27.60 -5.06
CA PHE A 29 -8.40 -26.88 -4.49
C PHE A 29 -9.01 -27.60 -3.31
N GLU A 30 -9.16 -28.92 -3.41
CA GLU A 30 -9.69 -29.76 -2.34
C GLU A 30 -8.80 -29.70 -1.11
N SER A 31 -7.47 -29.72 -1.26
CA SER A 31 -6.54 -29.51 -0.13
C SER A 31 -6.77 -28.18 0.58
N LEU A 32 -6.97 -27.09 -0.17
CA LEU A 32 -7.29 -25.78 0.40
C LEU A 32 -8.66 -25.77 1.09
N MET A 33 -9.67 -26.38 0.48
CA MET A 33 -11.01 -26.47 1.07
C MET A 33 -11.01 -27.30 2.34
N MET A 34 -10.27 -28.41 2.38
CA MET A 34 -10.08 -29.20 3.61
C MET A 34 -9.50 -28.32 4.71
N LEU A 35 -8.43 -27.56 4.45
CA LEU A 35 -7.87 -26.67 5.46
C LEU A 35 -8.88 -25.62 5.97
N LEU A 36 -9.57 -24.93 5.06
CA LEU A 36 -10.49 -23.85 5.41
C LEU A 36 -11.76 -24.33 6.13
N THR A 37 -12.25 -25.53 5.80
CA THR A 37 -13.45 -26.11 6.43
C THR A 37 -13.13 -26.82 7.75
N THR A 38 -11.91 -27.36 7.91
CA THR A 38 -11.50 -28.12 9.10
C THR A 38 -11.39 -27.28 10.35
N SER A 39 -11.24 -25.94 10.25
CA SER A 39 -11.28 -25.02 11.40
C SER A 39 -12.57 -25.14 12.24
N THR A 40 -13.63 -25.79 11.72
CA THR A 40 -14.89 -26.03 12.42
C THR A 40 -14.97 -27.41 13.09
N THR A 41 -13.96 -28.27 12.94
CA THR A 41 -13.96 -29.65 13.45
C THR A 41 -12.91 -29.85 14.54
N LEU A 42 -13.19 -30.70 15.51
CA LEU A 42 -12.33 -30.97 16.67
C LEU A 42 -11.18 -31.96 16.37
N THR A 43 -11.01 -32.37 15.12
CA THR A 43 -10.01 -33.37 14.72
C THR A 43 -8.76 -32.70 14.14
N PRO A 44 -7.55 -33.12 14.56
CA PRO A 44 -6.31 -32.66 13.94
C PRO A 44 -6.33 -32.97 12.44
N LEU A 45 -6.07 -31.96 11.62
CA LEU A 45 -6.00 -32.13 10.17
C LEU A 45 -4.64 -32.75 9.81
N GLU A 46 -4.66 -33.96 9.28
CA GLU A 46 -3.47 -34.60 8.73
C GLU A 46 -3.40 -34.33 7.22
N LEU A 47 -2.47 -33.47 6.82
CA LEU A 47 -2.16 -33.19 5.42
C LEU A 47 -0.75 -33.67 5.10
N SER A 48 -0.62 -34.31 3.95
CA SER A 48 0.65 -34.65 3.33
C SER A 48 1.43 -33.40 2.91
N LYS A 49 2.71 -33.59 2.61
CA LYS A 49 3.58 -32.51 2.15
C LYS A 49 3.08 -31.91 0.84
N GLU A 50 2.59 -32.75 -0.07
CA GLU A 50 2.09 -32.36 -1.38
C GLU A 50 0.84 -31.49 -1.26
N GLU A 51 -0.06 -31.83 -0.33
CA GLU A 51 -1.25 -31.03 -0.03
C GLU A 51 -0.87 -29.68 0.60
N TRP A 52 0.10 -29.64 1.51
CA TRP A 52 0.61 -28.37 2.03
C TRP A 52 1.23 -27.48 0.94
N ILE A 53 1.97 -28.07 0.00
CA ILE A 53 2.52 -27.33 -1.14
C ILE A 53 1.40 -26.78 -2.01
N ALA A 54 0.37 -27.57 -2.29
CA ALA A 54 -0.81 -27.14 -3.04
C ALA A 54 -1.52 -25.96 -2.37
N ILE A 55 -1.75 -26.06 -1.06
CA ILE A 55 -2.35 -24.99 -0.25
C ILE A 55 -1.53 -23.71 -0.33
N LEU A 56 -0.22 -23.79 -0.09
CA LEU A 56 0.66 -22.61 -0.12
C LEU A 56 0.72 -21.98 -1.51
N LYS A 57 0.72 -22.79 -2.57
CA LYS A 57 0.64 -22.32 -3.96
C LYS A 57 -0.64 -21.53 -4.19
N LEU A 58 -1.80 -22.07 -3.82
CA LEU A 58 -3.08 -21.39 -4.01
C LEU A 58 -3.23 -20.16 -3.10
N ALA A 59 -2.76 -20.23 -1.85
CA ALA A 59 -2.75 -19.09 -0.94
C ALA A 59 -1.89 -17.93 -1.48
N THR A 60 -0.78 -18.25 -2.14
CA THR A 60 0.05 -17.26 -2.84
C THR A 60 -0.66 -16.71 -4.07
N MET A 61 -1.23 -17.59 -4.90
CA MET A 61 -1.90 -17.22 -6.15
C MET A 61 -3.11 -16.31 -5.92
N TRP A 62 -3.85 -16.56 -4.85
CA TRP A 62 -5.08 -15.83 -4.53
C TRP A 62 -4.89 -14.76 -3.46
N ASP A 63 -3.63 -14.48 -3.11
CA ASP A 63 -3.26 -13.41 -2.19
C ASP A 63 -3.97 -13.48 -0.83
N ILE A 64 -4.09 -14.70 -0.29
CA ILE A 64 -4.79 -14.96 0.97
C ILE A 64 -3.98 -14.39 2.16
N LEU A 65 -2.66 -14.33 2.02
CA LEU A 65 -1.75 -13.79 3.03
C LEU A 65 -1.76 -12.26 3.00
N ASN A 66 -2.01 -11.63 4.14
CA ASN A 66 -1.88 -10.19 4.25
C ASN A 66 -0.41 -9.73 4.21
N LYS A 67 -0.17 -8.43 4.03
CA LYS A 67 1.18 -7.86 3.90
C LYS A 67 2.12 -8.15 5.08
N LEU A 68 1.60 -8.19 6.32
CA LEU A 68 2.39 -8.54 7.50
C LEU A 68 2.73 -10.04 7.54
N GLU A 69 1.79 -10.89 7.17
CA GLU A 69 1.99 -12.34 7.08
C GLU A 69 3.00 -12.70 6.00
N LYS A 70 2.87 -12.11 4.80
CA LYS A 70 3.84 -12.26 3.72
C LYS A 70 5.25 -11.89 4.16
N PHE A 71 5.40 -10.74 4.81
CA PHE A 71 6.68 -10.32 5.36
C PHE A 71 7.22 -11.35 6.36
N LYS A 72 6.40 -11.71 7.36
CA LYS A 72 6.82 -12.56 8.48
C LYS A 72 7.19 -13.97 8.01
N LEU A 73 6.34 -14.58 7.19
CA LEU A 73 6.55 -15.92 6.63
C LEU A 73 7.68 -15.91 5.60
N GLY A 74 7.75 -14.89 4.75
CA GLY A 74 8.82 -14.69 3.79
C GLY A 74 10.19 -14.61 4.46
N ARG A 75 10.30 -13.82 5.54
CA ARG A 75 11.54 -13.74 6.33
C ARG A 75 11.85 -15.06 7.05
N MET A 76 10.86 -15.66 7.72
CA MET A 76 11.06 -16.85 8.55
C MET A 76 11.43 -18.10 7.73
N TYR A 77 10.83 -18.26 6.55
CA TYR A 77 11.06 -19.40 5.66
C TYR A 77 11.95 -19.09 4.46
N LYS A 78 12.54 -17.87 4.40
CA LYS A 78 13.39 -17.40 3.31
C LYS A 78 12.72 -17.50 1.93
N VAL A 79 11.44 -17.19 1.86
CA VAL A 79 10.70 -17.08 0.60
C VAL A 79 10.81 -15.64 0.12
N GLU A 80 11.80 -15.38 -0.73
CA GLU A 80 12.14 -14.03 -1.22
C GLU A 80 10.93 -13.28 -1.76
N SER A 81 10.13 -13.90 -2.63
CA SER A 81 8.97 -13.25 -3.25
C SER A 81 7.95 -12.76 -2.23
N TRP A 82 7.66 -13.56 -1.19
CA TRP A 82 6.77 -13.13 -0.10
C TRP A 82 7.41 -12.03 0.75
N PHE A 83 8.71 -12.12 0.99
CA PHE A 83 9.42 -11.09 1.73
C PHE A 83 9.41 -9.75 0.99
N THR A 84 9.78 -9.72 -0.30
CA THR A 84 9.80 -8.52 -1.11
C THR A 84 8.42 -7.94 -1.32
N ASP A 85 7.41 -8.78 -1.58
CA ASP A 85 6.03 -8.34 -1.74
C ASP A 85 5.49 -7.78 -0.42
N GLY A 86 5.68 -8.50 0.70
CA GLY A 86 5.25 -8.05 2.01
C GLY A 86 5.88 -6.71 2.40
N CYS A 87 7.20 -6.56 2.19
CA CYS A 87 7.88 -5.29 2.42
C CYS A 87 7.34 -4.18 1.51
N GLY A 88 7.22 -4.45 0.21
CA GLY A 88 6.81 -3.44 -0.75
C GLY A 88 5.37 -2.96 -0.52
N LEU A 89 4.46 -3.87 -0.18
CA LEU A 89 3.09 -3.53 0.20
C LEU A 89 3.04 -2.72 1.50
N LEU A 90 3.91 -3.01 2.48
CA LEU A 90 4.01 -2.21 3.72
C LEU A 90 4.56 -0.80 3.46
N ILE A 91 5.43 -0.64 2.46
CA ILE A 91 6.00 0.65 2.06
C ILE A 91 4.94 1.48 1.32
N ASP A 92 4.29 0.89 0.30
CA ASP A 92 3.27 1.58 -0.50
C ASP A 92 2.07 2.01 0.35
N ASP A 93 1.59 1.14 1.24
CA ASP A 93 0.42 1.38 2.08
C ASP A 93 0.79 1.85 3.51
N PHE A 94 1.97 2.47 3.69
CA PHE A 94 2.46 2.84 5.02
C PHE A 94 1.52 3.81 5.75
N GLN A 95 0.75 4.64 5.04
CA GLN A 95 -0.23 5.54 5.65
C GLN A 95 -1.43 4.79 6.26
N ASP A 96 -1.77 3.61 5.74
CA ASP A 96 -2.92 2.80 6.18
C ASP A 96 -2.55 1.82 7.29
N THR A 97 -1.26 1.72 7.65
CA THR A 97 -0.78 0.78 8.67
C THR A 97 -0.04 1.54 9.76
N SER A 98 -0.56 1.50 10.99
CA SER A 98 0.09 2.14 12.13
C SER A 98 1.51 1.60 12.31
N LEU A 99 2.44 2.50 12.61
CA LEU A 99 3.83 2.15 12.90
C LEU A 99 3.93 1.21 14.10
N GLU A 100 3.07 1.41 15.09
CA GLU A 100 2.97 0.59 16.30
C GLU A 100 2.54 -0.84 15.98
N ASP A 101 1.59 -1.03 15.06
CA ASP A 101 1.15 -2.37 14.62
C ASP A 101 2.29 -3.12 13.92
N ILE A 102 3.04 -2.43 13.05
CA ILE A 102 4.23 -2.98 12.39
C ILE A 102 5.29 -3.34 13.44
N ALA A 103 5.54 -2.46 14.41
CA ALA A 103 6.53 -2.68 15.46
C ALA A 103 6.12 -3.84 16.40
N ALA A 104 4.84 -3.97 16.73
CA ALA A 104 4.33 -5.06 17.54
C ALA A 104 4.45 -6.41 16.82
N ALA A 105 4.21 -6.44 15.50
CA ALA A 105 4.28 -7.67 14.72
C ALA A 105 5.72 -8.07 14.32
N LEU A 106 6.57 -7.11 13.97
CA LEU A 106 7.85 -7.32 13.28
C LEU A 106 9.08 -6.71 13.98
N GLY A 107 8.86 -6.01 15.10
CA GLY A 107 9.89 -5.31 15.86
C GLY A 107 10.18 -3.88 15.38
N TRP A 108 10.66 -3.04 16.30
CA TRP A 108 10.92 -1.62 16.05
C TRP A 108 11.98 -1.35 14.98
N GLU A 109 13.00 -2.19 14.85
CA GLU A 109 14.01 -2.02 13.80
C GLU A 109 13.39 -2.17 12.41
N THR A 110 12.57 -3.21 12.21
CA THR A 110 11.86 -3.45 10.95
C THR A 110 10.89 -2.30 10.66
N ALA A 111 10.12 -1.87 11.67
CA ALA A 111 9.19 -0.77 11.54
C ALA A 111 9.89 0.53 11.11
N ALA A 112 11.06 0.82 11.70
CA ALA A 112 11.87 1.99 11.33
C ALA A 112 12.41 1.91 9.90
N LYS A 113 12.87 0.72 9.44
CA LYS A 113 13.32 0.51 8.05
C LYS A 113 12.19 0.76 7.05
N ILE A 114 11.00 0.20 7.31
CA ILE A 114 9.81 0.40 6.46
C ILE A 114 9.42 1.87 6.43
N ALA A 115 9.31 2.53 7.59
CA ALA A 115 8.95 3.95 7.68
C ALA A 115 9.93 4.84 6.92
N SER A 116 11.24 4.60 7.07
CA SER A 116 12.27 5.34 6.35
C SER A 116 12.17 5.15 4.84
N ALA A 117 11.90 3.92 4.38
CA ALA A 117 11.74 3.61 2.96
C ALA A 117 10.49 4.27 2.38
N ALA A 118 9.35 4.16 3.05
CA ALA A 118 8.09 4.76 2.65
C ALA A 118 8.19 6.28 2.56
N TRP A 119 8.78 6.94 3.56
CA TRP A 119 8.96 8.39 3.53
C TRP A 119 9.85 8.84 2.38
N LYS A 120 10.94 8.13 2.09
CA LYS A 120 11.80 8.46 0.95
C LYS A 120 11.07 8.36 -0.39
N GLN A 121 10.16 7.39 -0.54
CA GLN A 121 9.34 7.25 -1.73
C GLN A 121 8.34 8.41 -1.88
N SER A 122 7.79 8.90 -0.77
CA SER A 122 6.85 10.03 -0.73
C SER A 122 7.50 11.39 -0.98
N LEU A 123 8.84 11.50 -0.94
CA LEU A 123 9.52 12.75 -1.20
C LEU A 123 9.53 13.07 -2.70
N PRO A 124 9.23 14.33 -3.09
CA PRO A 124 9.32 14.73 -4.49
C PRO A 124 10.76 14.61 -4.99
N LYS A 125 10.95 13.84 -6.07
CA LYS A 125 12.27 13.53 -6.66
C LYS A 125 13.03 14.78 -7.10
N ASP A 126 12.31 15.85 -7.44
CA ASP A 126 12.89 17.10 -7.94
C ASP A 126 13.08 18.16 -6.84
N GLY A 127 12.78 17.83 -5.57
CA GLY A 127 12.82 18.79 -4.45
C GLY A 127 11.71 19.85 -4.51
N ILE A 128 10.77 19.73 -5.45
CA ILE A 128 9.67 20.66 -5.64
C ILE A 128 8.41 20.10 -4.95
N ILE A 129 7.94 20.78 -3.91
CA ILE A 129 6.62 20.53 -3.33
C ILE A 129 5.61 21.49 -3.96
N LEU A 130 4.54 20.93 -4.52
CA LEU A 130 3.37 21.71 -4.89
C LEU A 130 2.47 21.85 -3.65
N VAL A 131 2.43 23.04 -3.06
CA VAL A 131 1.45 23.35 -2.01
C VAL A 131 0.18 23.83 -2.69
N PRO A 132 -0.93 23.08 -2.66
CA PRO A 132 -2.14 23.49 -3.36
C PRO A 132 -2.69 24.78 -2.76
N SER A 133 -3.28 25.64 -3.59
CA SER A 133 -3.66 27.01 -3.22
C SER A 133 -4.72 27.07 -2.11
N ASN A 134 -5.48 25.99 -1.91
CA ASN A 134 -6.44 25.84 -0.82
C ASN A 134 -5.77 25.72 0.57
N CYS A 135 -4.48 25.37 0.63
CA CYS A 135 -3.70 25.34 1.88
C CYS A 135 -3.13 26.72 2.25
N TRP A 136 -3.27 27.73 1.40
CA TRP A 136 -2.66 29.03 1.63
C TRP A 136 -3.57 29.91 2.48
N LEU A 137 -3.02 30.43 3.57
CA LEU A 137 -3.73 31.30 4.50
C LEU A 137 -3.16 32.72 4.44
N CYS A 138 -4.03 33.71 4.59
CA CYS A 138 -3.61 35.09 4.72
C CYS A 138 -2.83 35.29 6.02
N ARG A 139 -1.64 35.88 5.94
CA ARG A 139 -0.80 36.16 7.11
C ARG A 139 -1.48 37.05 8.16
N GLU A 140 -2.39 37.92 7.74
CA GLU A 140 -2.98 38.93 8.64
C GLU A 140 -4.27 38.46 9.31
N CYS A 141 -5.12 37.71 8.60
CA CYS A 141 -6.42 37.29 9.12
C CYS A 141 -6.62 35.77 9.17
N HIS A 142 -5.62 34.99 8.74
CA HIS A 142 -5.68 33.53 8.62
C HIS A 142 -6.84 33.00 7.75
N GLY A 143 -7.50 33.87 6.98
CA GLY A 143 -8.54 33.48 6.02
C GLY A 143 -7.93 32.84 4.77
N GLY A 144 -8.67 31.92 4.15
CA GLY A 144 -8.26 31.26 2.92
C GLY A 144 -7.98 32.23 1.77
N LEU A 145 -7.02 31.87 0.92
CA LEU A 145 -6.71 32.59 -0.31
C LEU A 145 -7.45 31.97 -1.51
N GLN A 146 -7.92 32.80 -2.43
CA GLN A 146 -8.55 32.39 -3.68
C GLN A 146 -7.93 33.11 -4.87
N GLN A 147 -7.94 32.44 -6.02
CA GLN A 147 -7.52 33.03 -7.28
C GLN A 147 -8.63 33.96 -7.78
N ALA A 148 -8.30 35.22 -8.03
CA ALA A 148 -9.19 36.13 -8.72
C ALA A 148 -9.20 35.78 -10.21
N TYR A 149 -10.39 35.58 -10.78
CA TYR A 149 -10.59 35.49 -12.22
C TYR A 149 -10.47 36.88 -12.86
N ASN A 150 -9.27 37.44 -12.87
CA ASN A 150 -8.95 38.70 -13.54
C ASN A 150 -7.80 38.51 -14.53
N ALA A 151 -7.56 39.51 -15.39
CA ALA A 151 -6.53 39.45 -16.43
C ALA A 151 -5.10 39.23 -15.88
N SER A 152 -4.89 39.42 -14.57
CA SER A 152 -3.62 39.28 -13.88
C SER A 152 -3.53 38.02 -13.01
N ASN A 153 -4.58 37.18 -12.96
CA ASN A 153 -4.71 35.96 -12.14
C ASN A 153 -4.30 36.12 -10.66
N GLN A 154 -4.45 37.32 -10.09
CA GLN A 154 -3.96 37.64 -8.75
C GLN A 154 -4.63 36.80 -7.66
N ILE A 155 -3.90 36.49 -6.59
CA ILE A 155 -4.44 35.78 -5.44
C ILE A 155 -4.90 36.79 -4.40
N TYR A 156 -6.12 36.66 -3.89
CA TYR A 156 -6.69 37.53 -2.85
C TYR A 156 -7.17 36.74 -1.64
N CYS A 157 -7.22 37.39 -0.48
CA CYS A 157 -7.79 36.79 0.71
C CYS A 157 -9.30 37.01 0.78
N VAL A 158 -10.06 35.93 1.00
CA VAL A 158 -11.52 35.98 1.17
C VAL A 158 -11.92 36.69 2.47
N GLY A 159 -11.10 36.61 3.51
CA GLY A 159 -11.40 37.21 4.81
C GLY A 159 -11.15 38.72 4.89
N CYS A 160 -10.00 39.20 4.42
CA CYS A 160 -9.64 40.63 4.53
C CYS A 160 -9.68 41.41 3.21
N GLY A 161 -9.98 40.74 2.09
CA GLY A 161 -10.09 41.38 0.76
C GLY A 161 -8.77 41.88 0.17
N ARG A 162 -7.62 41.63 0.83
CA ARG A 162 -6.31 42.08 0.33
C ARG A 162 -5.80 41.16 -0.76
N TYR A 163 -5.26 41.76 -1.82
CA TYR A 163 -4.53 41.06 -2.88
C TYR A 163 -3.09 40.80 -2.42
N THR A 164 -2.57 39.61 -2.74
CA THR A 164 -1.17 39.27 -2.56
C THR A 164 -0.42 39.58 -3.86
N SER A 165 0.84 40.00 -3.75
CA SER A 165 1.72 40.23 -4.91
C SER A 165 2.35 38.93 -5.45
N LEU A 166 1.81 37.77 -5.06
CA LEU A 166 2.29 36.48 -5.56
C LEU A 166 1.82 36.33 -7.00
N GLU A 167 2.78 36.22 -7.92
CA GLU A 167 2.46 35.88 -9.30
C GLU A 167 1.84 34.47 -9.36
N PRO A 168 0.86 34.23 -10.25
CA PRO A 168 0.32 32.90 -10.46
C PRO A 168 1.44 31.95 -10.87
N GLY A 169 1.71 30.91 -10.07
CA GLY A 169 2.78 29.95 -10.34
C GLY A 169 4.13 30.25 -9.67
N VAL A 170 4.18 31.09 -8.63
CA VAL A 170 5.37 31.18 -7.77
C VAL A 170 5.69 29.78 -7.23
N LYS A 171 6.76 29.19 -7.76
CA LYS A 171 7.37 27.99 -7.19
C LYS A 171 8.07 28.41 -5.91
N VAL A 172 7.54 27.97 -4.77
CA VAL A 172 8.24 28.12 -3.50
C VAL A 172 9.21 26.95 -3.42
N GLU A 173 10.49 27.22 -3.58
CA GLU A 173 11.56 26.25 -3.36
C GLU A 173 11.72 26.09 -1.83
N ILE A 174 11.00 25.13 -1.24
CA ILE A 174 11.13 24.82 0.18
C ILE A 174 12.27 23.82 0.33
N ALA A 175 13.43 24.29 0.78
CA ALA A 175 14.49 23.41 1.26
C ALA A 175 13.98 22.71 2.52
N LEU A 176 13.79 21.41 2.43
CA LEU A 176 13.22 20.62 3.50
C LEU A 176 14.27 20.37 4.59
N LEU A 177 14.18 21.15 5.67
CA LEU A 177 14.89 20.91 6.92
C LEU A 177 13.95 20.13 7.86
N ASP A 178 14.22 18.84 7.95
CA ASP A 178 13.80 17.90 9.00
C ASP A 178 12.27 17.69 9.21
N PHE A 179 11.83 16.43 9.07
CA PHE A 179 10.44 16.06 8.77
C PHE A 179 9.66 15.37 9.89
N SER A 180 10.14 15.42 11.12
CA SER A 180 9.48 14.73 12.25
C SER A 180 8.06 15.22 12.62
N LYS A 181 7.39 16.07 11.81
CA LYS A 181 6.12 16.76 12.18
C LYS A 181 5.05 16.95 11.10
N LEU A 182 5.08 16.25 9.96
CA LEU A 182 3.99 16.35 8.98
C LEU A 182 3.15 15.07 8.95
N ALA A 183 2.15 15.02 9.83
CA ALA A 183 1.00 14.14 9.70
C ALA A 183 -0.08 14.84 8.86
N ASP A 184 -0.81 14.02 8.11
CA ASP A 184 -2.04 14.33 7.37
C ASP A 184 -1.87 15.02 6.00
N SER A 185 -1.77 14.20 4.96
CA SER A 185 -2.44 14.51 3.69
C SER A 185 -2.90 13.21 3.01
N GLU A 186 -4.22 13.08 2.84
CA GLU A 186 -4.86 12.04 2.04
C GLU A 186 -4.32 12.07 0.60
N LEU A 187 -3.69 10.97 0.18
CA LEU A 187 -3.42 10.67 -1.22
C LEU A 187 -4.22 9.43 -1.63
N ILE A 188 -5.05 9.60 -2.64
CA ILE A 188 -5.89 8.56 -3.23
C ILE A 188 -4.99 7.47 -3.83
N TYR A 189 -5.09 6.24 -3.32
CA TYR A 189 -4.45 5.08 -3.95
C TYR A 189 -5.47 4.03 -4.40
N ALA A 190 -5.28 3.58 -5.64
CA ALA A 190 -5.95 2.41 -6.19
C ALA A 190 -5.28 1.16 -5.63
N SER A 191 -6.08 0.25 -5.06
CA SER A 191 -5.65 -1.09 -4.62
C SER A 191 -4.91 -1.81 -5.75
N ARG A 192 -3.58 -1.97 -5.62
CA ARG A 192 -2.74 -2.77 -6.52
C ARG A 192 -2.59 -4.16 -5.94
N ARG A 193 -2.63 -5.20 -6.79
CA ARG A 193 -2.38 -6.61 -6.42
C ARG A 193 -0.88 -6.92 -6.24
N GLY A 194 -0.10 -5.99 -5.72
CA GLY A 194 1.35 -6.12 -5.59
C GLY A 194 2.07 -4.79 -5.39
N ALA A 195 3.31 -4.86 -4.90
CA ALA A 195 4.16 -3.70 -4.65
C ALA A 195 4.52 -2.94 -5.93
N SER A 196 4.61 -1.62 -5.85
CA SER A 196 5.10 -0.77 -6.92
C SER A 196 6.58 -1.04 -7.23
N PRO A 197 7.03 -0.81 -8.47
CA PRO A 197 8.46 -0.91 -8.81
C PRO A 197 9.33 -0.01 -7.91
N GLU A 198 8.84 1.17 -7.55
CA GLU A 198 9.51 2.09 -6.64
C GLU A 198 9.65 1.51 -5.23
N ALA A 199 8.59 0.88 -4.72
CA ALA A 199 8.64 0.20 -3.43
C ALA A 199 9.62 -0.97 -3.46
N LEU A 200 9.64 -1.79 -4.51
CA LEU A 200 10.59 -2.89 -4.66
C LEU A 200 12.05 -2.42 -4.65
N GLU A 201 12.36 -1.29 -5.29
CA GLU A 201 13.70 -0.68 -5.20
C GLU A 201 14.00 -0.16 -3.79
N ALA A 202 13.01 0.42 -3.10
CA ALA A 202 13.15 0.83 -1.71
C ALA A 202 13.38 -0.36 -0.77
N VAL A 203 12.74 -1.52 -1.03
CA VAL A 203 12.99 -2.77 -0.30
C VAL A 203 14.45 -3.20 -0.48
N LYS A 204 14.96 -3.24 -1.72
CA LYS A 204 16.36 -3.59 -1.98
C LYS A 204 17.34 -2.66 -1.25
N ALA A 205 17.03 -1.37 -1.20
CA ALA A 205 17.85 -0.39 -0.48
C ALA A 205 17.81 -0.57 1.05
N ALA A 206 16.65 -0.88 1.62
CA ALA A 206 16.46 -0.97 3.07
C ALA A 206 16.84 -2.35 3.65
N PHE A 207 16.65 -3.42 2.88
CA PHE A 207 16.79 -4.82 3.31
C PHE A 207 17.82 -5.61 2.48
N GLY A 208 18.72 -4.92 1.78
CA GLY A 208 19.68 -5.55 0.87
C GLY A 208 20.56 -6.63 1.50
N GLU A 209 20.97 -6.49 2.77
CA GLU A 209 21.73 -7.54 3.47
C GLU A 209 20.85 -8.76 3.79
N GLU A 210 19.61 -8.55 4.26
CA GLU A 210 18.69 -9.64 4.55
C GLU A 210 18.32 -10.42 3.27
N LEU A 211 18.15 -9.72 2.14
CA LEU A 211 17.92 -10.34 0.84
C LEU A 211 19.11 -11.21 0.41
N LYS A 212 20.35 -10.77 0.64
CA LYS A 212 21.54 -11.59 0.33
C LYS A 212 21.59 -12.88 1.16
N GLU A 213 21.07 -12.88 2.38
CA GLU A 213 21.01 -14.07 3.24
C GLU A 213 19.89 -15.06 2.88
N MET A 214 19.00 -14.67 1.97
CA MET A 214 17.93 -15.53 1.42
C MET A 214 18.39 -16.35 0.21
N TYR A 215 19.53 -16.01 -0.39
CA TYR A 215 20.21 -16.76 -1.46
C TYR A 215 21.35 -17.62 -0.91
#